data_AF-A0A838ZPH0-F1
#
_entry.id   AF-A0A838ZPH0-F1
#
_cell.length_a   1.000
_cell.length_b   1.000
_cell.length_c   1.000
_cell.angle_alpha   90.00
_cell.angle_beta   90.00
_cell.angle_gamma   90.00
#
_symmetry.space_group_name_H-M   'P 1'
#
loop_
_entity.id
_entity.type
_entity.pdbx_description
1 polymer ?
#
loop_
_entity_poly.entity_id
_entity_poly.type
_entity_poly.pdbx_seq_one_letter_code
_entity_poly.pdbx_strand_id
1 'polypeptide(L)'
;MKIKKICFIVLFSFSGLAFGQEALDHSQSIKANFNAKSIKAYQENSQQKLNEFYEYLTLYSHEKDAELRNQILKNIHSIVESESIKMLDFTLPSKSEISLQDFLTLIQNESYQFQILEQPISKELEWKQWTNLYTIQVKKDNQISDYSIQQIILFQPMEKRFGSKTKTVWEIKLGNQSH
;
A
#
# COMPACT_ATOMS: atom_id res chain seq x y z
N MET A 1 -57.95 -9.37 -60.99
CA MET A 1 -57.82 -9.66 -59.54
C MET A 1 -56.77 -10.73 -59.33
N LYS A 2 -55.62 -10.38 -58.72
CA LYS A 2 -54.74 -11.20 -57.85
C LYS A 2 -53.40 -10.48 -57.67
N ILE A 3 -53.32 -9.72 -56.58
CA ILE A 3 -52.10 -9.11 -56.04
C ILE A 3 -51.26 -10.22 -55.40
N LYS A 4 -49.96 -10.32 -55.72
CA LYS A 4 -49.01 -11.15 -54.97
C LYS A 4 -47.68 -10.42 -54.69
N LYS A 5 -47.67 -9.82 -53.49
CA LYS A 5 -46.65 -9.83 -52.43
C LYS A 5 -45.19 -9.57 -52.84
N ILE A 6 -44.77 -8.32 -52.63
CA ILE A 6 -43.38 -7.89 -52.47
C ILE A 6 -42.89 -8.37 -51.09
N CYS A 7 -41.84 -9.19 -51.04
CA CYS A 7 -41.15 -9.54 -49.80
C CYS A 7 -40.02 -8.53 -49.54
N PHE A 8 -40.21 -7.70 -48.53
CA PHE A 8 -39.21 -6.77 -48.00
C PHE A 8 -38.34 -7.55 -47.00
N ILE A 9 -37.08 -7.85 -47.35
CA ILE A 9 -36.12 -8.46 -46.42
C ILE A 9 -35.45 -7.31 -45.66
N VAL A 10 -35.87 -7.10 -44.43
CA VAL A 10 -35.19 -6.21 -43.48
C VAL A 10 -34.02 -6.97 -42.88
N LEU A 11 -32.81 -6.66 -43.33
CA LEU A 11 -31.57 -7.12 -42.71
C LEU A 11 -31.33 -6.29 -41.44
N PHE A 12 -31.69 -6.86 -40.29
CA PHE A 12 -31.32 -6.31 -38.98
C PHE A 12 -29.86 -6.67 -38.71
N SER A 13 -28.95 -5.76 -39.03
CA SER A 13 -27.54 -5.87 -38.64
C SER A 13 -27.43 -5.62 -37.14
N PHE A 14 -27.39 -6.70 -36.37
CA PHE A 14 -27.04 -6.68 -34.94
C PHE A 14 -25.55 -6.29 -34.83
N SER A 15 -25.29 -5.02 -34.54
CA SER A 15 -23.95 -4.55 -34.16
C SER A 15 -23.58 -5.18 -32.82
N GLY A 16 -22.71 -6.18 -32.85
CA GLY A 16 -22.07 -6.71 -31.66
C GLY A 16 -21.24 -5.62 -31.00
N LEU A 17 -21.73 -5.11 -29.86
CA LEU A 17 -20.91 -4.35 -28.93
C LEU A 17 -19.86 -5.32 -28.36
N ALA A 18 -18.68 -5.35 -28.98
CA ALA A 18 -17.51 -5.96 -28.37
C ALA A 18 -17.10 -5.09 -27.18
N PHE A 19 -17.63 -5.42 -26.00
CA PHE A 19 -16.99 -5.02 -24.76
C PHE A 19 -15.65 -5.76 -24.69
N GLY A 20 -14.58 -5.10 -25.13
CA GLY A 20 -13.22 -5.53 -24.81
C GLY A 20 -13.07 -5.48 -23.30
N GLN A 21 -13.08 -6.65 -22.64
CA GLN A 21 -12.59 -6.76 -21.28
C GLN A 21 -11.09 -6.46 -21.35
N GLU A 22 -10.63 -5.40 -20.69
CA GLU A 22 -9.21 -5.23 -20.39
C GLU A 22 -8.78 -6.44 -19.56
N ALA A 23 -8.17 -7.42 -20.21
CA ALA A 23 -7.59 -8.56 -19.51
C ALA A 23 -6.42 -8.03 -18.68
N LEU A 24 -6.51 -8.17 -17.36
CA LEU A 24 -5.38 -7.91 -16.47
C LEU A 24 -4.19 -8.74 -16.97
N ASP A 25 -3.06 -8.09 -17.24
CA ASP A 25 -1.85 -8.74 -17.75
C ASP A 25 -1.23 -9.64 -16.68
N HIS A 26 -1.65 -10.91 -16.65
CA HIS A 26 -1.27 -11.93 -15.66
C HIS A 26 0.24 -12.07 -15.45
N SER A 27 1.06 -11.65 -16.43
CA SER A 27 2.53 -11.61 -16.32
C SER A 27 3.02 -10.71 -15.20
N GLN A 28 2.21 -9.76 -14.73
CA GLN A 28 2.56 -8.82 -13.67
C GLN A 28 2.04 -9.21 -12.29
N SER A 29 1.50 -10.42 -12.11
CA SER A 29 1.06 -10.89 -10.80
C SER A 29 2.22 -11.49 -9.98
N ILE A 30 2.15 -11.39 -8.65
CA ILE A 30 3.15 -11.97 -7.75
C ILE A 30 3.27 -13.48 -7.98
N LYS A 31 2.12 -14.17 -8.07
CA LYS A 31 2.05 -15.63 -8.28
C LYS A 31 2.61 -16.07 -9.64
N ALA A 32 2.64 -15.19 -10.65
CA ALA A 32 3.25 -15.49 -11.93
C ALA A 32 4.79 -15.36 -11.92
N ASN A 33 5.35 -14.56 -11.01
CA ASN A 33 6.78 -14.24 -10.98
C ASN A 33 7.55 -14.92 -9.85
N PHE A 34 6.86 -15.36 -8.79
CA PHE A 34 7.50 -15.85 -7.58
C PHE A 34 6.85 -17.15 -7.09
N ASN A 35 7.69 -18.07 -6.60
CA ASN A 35 7.22 -19.26 -5.91
C ASN A 35 6.83 -18.93 -4.46
N ALA A 36 6.10 -19.86 -3.82
CA ALA A 36 5.60 -19.67 -2.46
C ALA A 36 6.68 -19.37 -1.42
N LYS A 37 7.88 -19.97 -1.55
CA LYS A 37 9.00 -19.73 -0.63
C LYS A 37 9.52 -18.30 -0.75
N SER A 38 9.70 -17.81 -1.99
CA SER A 38 10.11 -16.43 -2.24
C SER A 38 9.06 -15.44 -1.75
N ILE A 39 7.77 -15.72 -2.00
CA ILE A 39 6.66 -14.89 -1.52
C ILE A 39 6.69 -14.79 0.01
N LYS A 40 6.85 -15.91 0.71
CA LYS A 40 6.95 -15.92 2.18
C LYS A 40 8.13 -15.09 2.67
N ALA A 41 9.30 -15.19 2.03
CA ALA A 41 10.46 -14.37 2.38
C ALA A 41 10.21 -12.86 2.18
N TYR A 42 9.46 -12.47 1.13
CA TYR A 42 9.06 -11.08 0.93
C TYR A 42 8.02 -10.62 1.96
N GLN A 43 7.11 -11.49 2.38
CA GLN A 43 6.18 -11.21 3.47
C GLN A 43 6.91 -11.02 4.80
N GLU A 44 7.92 -11.85 5.10
CA GLU A 44 8.79 -11.68 6.27
C GLU A 44 9.59 -10.36 6.17
N ASN A 45 10.13 -10.03 4.98
CA ASN A 45 10.84 -8.77 4.78
C ASN A 45 9.93 -7.54 4.95
N SER A 46 8.64 -7.62 4.60
CA SER A 46 7.73 -6.50 4.82
C SER A 46 7.47 -6.22 6.30
N GLN A 47 7.62 -7.22 7.18
CA GLN A 47 7.56 -7.01 8.63
C GLN A 47 8.74 -6.17 9.12
N GLN A 48 9.94 -6.41 8.60
CA GLN A 48 11.10 -5.58 8.90
C GLN A 48 10.89 -4.13 8.43
N LYS A 49 10.36 -3.93 7.21
CA LYS A 49 10.02 -2.59 6.70
C LYS A 49 8.97 -1.87 7.56
N LEU A 50 8.02 -2.61 8.15
CA LEU A 50 7.07 -2.04 9.10
C LEU A 50 7.74 -1.55 10.38
N ASN A 51 8.65 -2.36 10.95
CA ASN A 51 9.42 -1.94 12.13
C ASN A 51 10.23 -0.68 11.82
N GLU A 52 10.97 -0.66 10.70
CA GLU A 52 11.74 0.49 10.25
C GLU A 52 10.85 1.74 10.10
N PHE A 53 9.65 1.61 9.53
CA PHE A 53 8.71 2.72 9.39
C PHE A 53 8.31 3.33 10.75
N TYR A 54 7.90 2.51 11.73
CA TYR A 54 7.51 3.00 13.05
C TYR A 54 8.69 3.51 13.89
N GLU A 55 9.88 2.95 13.70
CA GLU A 55 11.13 3.49 14.26
C GLU A 55 11.39 4.90 13.72
N TYR A 56 11.27 5.10 12.40
CA TYR A 56 11.42 6.44 11.82
C TYR A 56 10.33 7.42 12.29
N LEU A 57 9.08 6.99 12.47
CA LEU A 57 8.04 7.84 13.06
C LEU A 57 8.38 8.25 14.50
N THR A 58 8.92 7.32 15.29
CA THR A 58 9.39 7.60 16.65
C THR A 58 10.52 8.62 16.63
N LEU A 59 11.56 8.40 15.81
CA LEU A 59 12.68 9.33 15.67
C LEU A 59 12.20 10.72 15.20
N TYR A 60 11.33 10.76 14.19
CA TYR A 60 10.76 11.99 13.66
C TYR A 60 10.01 12.80 14.72
N SER A 61 9.24 12.12 15.58
CA SER A 61 8.49 12.77 16.65
C SER A 61 9.38 13.37 17.75
N HIS A 62 10.60 12.86 17.92
CA HIS A 62 11.56 13.34 18.91
C HIS A 62 12.59 14.34 18.36
N GLU A 63 12.84 14.34 17.05
CA GLU A 63 13.92 15.10 16.43
C GLU A 63 13.61 16.60 16.31
N LYS A 64 14.44 17.41 16.97
CA LYS A 64 14.32 18.87 17.01
C LYS A 64 15.15 19.54 15.93
N ASP A 65 16.28 18.93 15.55
CA ASP A 65 17.13 19.45 14.48
C ASP A 65 16.42 19.33 13.12
N ALA A 66 16.36 20.44 12.39
CA ALA A 66 15.60 20.51 11.14
C ALA A 66 16.27 19.71 10.01
N GLU A 67 17.60 19.66 9.97
CA GLU A 67 18.31 18.92 8.93
C GLU A 67 18.14 17.42 9.11
N LEU A 68 18.37 16.92 10.33
CA LEU A 68 18.17 15.51 10.66
C LEU A 68 16.71 15.09 10.48
N ARG A 69 15.75 15.91 10.91
CA ARG A 69 14.33 15.63 10.72
C ARG A 69 13.97 15.50 9.23
N ASN A 70 14.53 16.36 8.37
CA ASN A 70 14.32 16.26 6.92
C ASN A 70 14.93 14.98 6.32
N GLN A 71 16.04 14.47 6.87
CA GLN A 71 16.60 13.18 6.45
C GLN A 71 15.70 12.01 6.88
N ILE A 72 15.19 12.04 8.12
CA ILE A 72 14.23 11.04 8.61
C ILE A 72 12.95 11.05 7.75
N LEU A 73 12.44 12.23 7.41
CA LEU A 73 11.27 12.40 6.54
C LEU A 73 11.47 11.74 5.17
N LYS A 74 12.65 11.91 4.56
CA LYS A 74 13.00 11.22 3.31
C LYS A 74 12.99 9.71 3.46
N ASN A 75 13.47 9.17 4.59
CA ASN A 75 13.43 7.73 4.85
C ASN A 75 11.99 7.22 4.99
N ILE A 76 11.13 7.96 5.70
CA ILE A 76 9.69 7.65 5.82
C ILE A 76 9.05 7.60 4.43
N HIS A 77 9.24 8.64 3.62
CA HIS A 77 8.70 8.69 2.26
C HIS A 77 9.28 7.61 1.33
N SER A 78 10.51 7.15 1.57
CA SER A 78 11.11 6.07 0.80
C SER A 78 10.50 4.69 1.09
N ILE A 79 9.82 4.52 2.22
CA ILE A 79 9.20 3.23 2.61
C ILE A 79 7.77 3.12 2.10
N VAL A 80 7.06 4.24 2.05
CA VAL A 80 5.66 4.29 1.62
C VAL A 80 5.52 4.42 0.10
N GLU A 81 4.36 4.03 -0.42
CA GLU A 81 4.05 4.14 -1.85
C GLU A 81 3.93 5.59 -2.31
N SER A 82 3.27 6.42 -1.49
CA SER A 82 3.12 7.85 -1.74
C SER A 82 3.01 8.61 -0.43
N GLU A 83 3.23 9.93 -0.48
CA GLU A 83 3.04 10.82 0.67
C GLU A 83 1.56 10.95 1.08
N SER A 84 0.66 10.54 0.19
CA SER A 84 -0.79 10.63 0.35
C SER A 84 -1.43 9.34 0.86
N ILE A 85 -0.64 8.35 1.30
CA ILE A 85 -1.23 7.15 1.91
C ILE A 85 -2.07 7.56 3.12
N LYS A 86 -3.17 6.83 3.31
CA LYS A 86 -3.99 6.98 4.51
C LYS A 86 -3.46 6.09 5.61
N MET A 87 -3.44 6.62 6.82
CA MET A 87 -3.09 5.88 8.02
C MET A 87 -4.05 6.19 9.15
N LEU A 88 -4.10 5.33 10.18
CA LEU A 88 -4.89 5.65 11.37
C LEU A 88 -4.29 6.85 12.11
N ASP A 89 -5.17 7.73 12.58
CA ASP A 89 -4.79 8.83 13.45
C ASP A 89 -4.62 8.32 14.89
N PHE A 90 -3.36 8.10 15.28
CA PHE A 90 -3.01 7.68 16.64
C PHE A 90 -3.05 8.81 17.66
N THR A 91 -3.31 10.05 17.23
CA THR A 91 -3.41 11.21 18.13
C THR A 91 -4.82 11.39 18.68
N LEU A 92 -5.81 10.71 18.08
CA LEU A 92 -7.20 10.76 18.48
C LEU A 92 -7.70 9.39 19.01
N PRO A 93 -8.65 9.38 19.96
CA PRO A 93 -9.33 8.15 20.36
C PRO A 93 -10.24 7.59 19.26
N SER A 94 -10.74 8.46 18.37
CA SER A 94 -11.47 8.03 17.19
C SER A 94 -10.49 7.34 16.25
N LYS A 95 -10.78 6.10 15.86
CA LYS A 95 -10.00 5.33 14.86
C LYS A 95 -10.18 5.87 13.43
N SER A 96 -10.08 7.18 13.27
CA SER A 96 -10.21 7.88 12.00
C SER A 96 -8.96 7.69 11.17
N GLU A 97 -9.12 7.68 9.85
CA GLU A 97 -8.02 7.72 8.90
C GLU A 97 -7.63 9.18 8.62
N ILE A 98 -6.33 9.42 8.47
CA ILE A 98 -5.73 10.70 8.12
C ILE A 98 -4.62 10.47 7.08
N SER A 99 -4.24 11.50 6.31
CA SER A 99 -3.08 11.36 5.42
C SER A 99 -1.78 11.25 6.23
N LEU A 100 -0.77 10.55 5.69
CA LEU A 100 0.55 10.48 6.31
C LEU A 100 1.14 11.87 6.54
N GLN A 101 1.00 12.78 5.57
CA GLN A 101 1.54 14.14 5.68
C GLN A 101 0.92 14.92 6.85
N ASP A 102 -0.41 14.83 7.02
CA ASP A 102 -1.09 15.50 8.12
C ASP A 102 -0.73 14.84 9.45
N PHE A 103 -0.66 13.50 9.50
CA PHE A 103 -0.21 12.78 10.69
C PHE A 103 1.20 13.17 11.12
N LEU A 104 2.14 13.26 10.18
CA LEU A 104 3.52 13.72 10.45
C LEU A 104 3.52 15.13 11.04
N THR A 105 2.65 16.01 10.56
CA THR A 105 2.51 17.36 11.14
C THR A 105 2.04 17.29 12.59
N LEU A 106 1.09 16.40 12.91
CA LEU A 106 0.54 16.24 14.25
C LEU A 106 1.54 15.66 15.26
N ILE A 107 2.44 14.76 14.84
CA ILE A 107 3.38 14.11 15.77
C ILE A 107 4.72 14.84 15.88
N GLN A 108 4.97 15.87 15.09
CA GLN A 108 6.25 16.57 15.05
C GLN A 108 6.56 17.23 16.42
N ASN A 109 7.72 16.91 16.99
CA ASN A 109 8.16 17.39 18.32
C ASN A 109 7.28 16.95 19.51
N GLU A 110 6.37 16.00 19.32
CA GLU A 110 5.42 15.55 20.34
C GLU A 110 5.89 14.30 21.11
N SER A 111 7.09 13.78 20.83
CA SER A 111 7.73 12.65 21.54
C SER A 111 6.89 11.37 21.61
N TYR A 112 6.14 11.05 20.56
CA TYR A 112 5.45 9.78 20.41
C TYR A 112 6.43 8.62 20.24
N GLN A 113 6.09 7.47 20.84
CA GLN A 113 6.78 6.20 20.67
C GLN A 113 5.82 5.18 20.05
N PHE A 114 6.28 4.48 19.01
CA PHE A 114 5.50 3.48 18.29
C PHE A 114 6.20 2.13 18.37
N GLN A 115 5.48 1.08 18.77
CA GLN A 115 6.03 -0.27 18.85
C GLN A 115 5.01 -1.30 18.37
N ILE A 116 5.43 -2.16 17.44
CA ILE A 116 4.62 -3.33 17.06
C ILE A 116 4.75 -4.37 18.17
N LEU A 117 3.63 -4.81 18.75
CA LEU A 117 3.63 -5.73 19.89
C LEU A 117 3.91 -7.19 19.49
N GLU A 118 3.46 -7.60 18.31
CA GLU A 118 3.55 -8.98 17.82
C GLU A 118 3.95 -9.00 16.35
N GLN A 119 4.52 -10.12 15.89
CA GLN A 119 4.88 -10.25 14.48
C GLN A 119 3.65 -10.08 13.58
N PRO A 120 3.70 -9.21 12.56
CA PRO A 120 2.58 -9.02 11.66
C PRO A 120 2.21 -10.30 10.92
N ILE A 121 0.91 -10.60 10.87
CA ILE A 121 0.38 -11.77 10.18
C ILE A 121 0.00 -11.34 8.76
N SER A 122 0.69 -11.88 7.76
CA SER A 122 0.33 -11.66 6.36
C SER A 122 -0.89 -12.49 5.96
N LYS A 123 -1.89 -11.84 5.36
CA LYS A 123 -3.13 -12.40 4.82
C LYS A 123 -3.35 -11.94 3.38
N GLU A 124 -4.26 -12.63 2.69
CA GLU A 124 -4.88 -12.16 1.44
C GLU A 124 -3.85 -11.78 0.36
N LEU A 125 -3.14 -12.78 -0.18
CA LEU A 125 -2.26 -12.55 -1.33
C LEU A 125 -3.08 -12.33 -2.60
N GLU A 126 -3.11 -11.07 -3.02
CA GLU A 126 -3.73 -10.62 -4.24
C GLU A 126 -2.71 -10.48 -5.38
N TRP A 127 -3.08 -9.75 -6.43
CA TRP A 127 -2.31 -9.64 -7.66
C TRP A 127 -0.90 -9.06 -7.45
N LYS A 128 -0.79 -7.92 -6.76
CA LYS A 128 0.44 -7.15 -6.51
C LYS A 128 0.55 -6.69 -5.05
N GLN A 129 -0.23 -7.30 -4.17
CA GLN A 129 -0.31 -6.87 -2.78
C GLN A 129 -0.72 -8.01 -1.85
N TRP A 130 -0.52 -7.78 -0.57
CA TRP A 130 -1.13 -8.54 0.51
C TRP A 130 -1.40 -7.64 1.70
N THR A 131 -2.11 -8.14 2.69
CA THR A 131 -2.45 -7.39 3.90
C THR A 131 -1.66 -7.92 5.08
N ASN A 132 -1.01 -7.05 5.84
CA ASN A 132 -0.41 -7.40 7.14
C ASN A 132 -1.36 -6.96 8.27
N LEU A 133 -1.66 -7.87 9.20
CA LEU A 133 -2.42 -7.59 10.41
C LEU A 133 -1.50 -7.55 11.62
N TYR A 134 -1.58 -6.51 12.44
CA TYR A 134 -0.78 -6.38 13.66
C TYR A 134 -1.41 -5.40 14.65
N THR A 135 -0.86 -5.36 15.86
CA THR A 135 -1.19 -4.34 16.87
C THR A 135 -0.01 -3.41 17.06
N ILE A 136 -0.26 -2.11 16.94
CA ILE A 136 0.70 -1.07 17.30
C ILE A 136 0.35 -0.52 18.68
N GLN A 137 1.34 -0.50 19.56
CA GLN A 137 1.30 0.24 20.80
C GLN A 137 1.87 1.64 20.57
N VAL A 138 1.12 2.64 21.00
CA VAL A 138 1.50 4.06 20.92
C VAL A 138 1.60 4.60 22.32
N LYS A 139 2.72 5.23 22.63
CA LYS A 139 2.98 5.84 23.93
C LYS A 139 3.30 7.32 23.78
N LYS A 140 2.63 8.14 24.59
CA LYS A 140 2.88 9.58 24.75
C LYS A 140 2.55 10.00 26.18
N ASP A 141 3.40 10.80 26.81
CA ASP A 141 3.15 11.39 28.14
C ASP A 141 2.61 10.39 29.20
N ASN A 142 3.22 9.21 29.26
CA ASN A 142 2.84 8.06 30.09
C ASN A 142 1.46 7.42 29.80
N GLN A 143 0.74 7.90 28.79
CA GLN A 143 -0.41 7.22 28.23
C GLN A 143 0.03 6.18 27.21
N ILE A 144 -0.62 5.02 27.24
CA ILE A 144 -0.38 3.90 26.34
C ILE A 144 -1.71 3.55 25.69
N SER A 145 -1.72 3.39 24.37
CA SER A 145 -2.90 3.00 23.61
C SER A 145 -2.50 1.98 22.54
N ASP A 146 -3.33 0.95 22.39
CA ASP A 146 -3.09 -0.12 21.43
C ASP A 146 -4.12 -0.03 20.29
N TYR A 147 -3.64 -0.18 19.05
CA TYR A 147 -4.45 -0.09 17.85
C TYR A 147 -4.23 -1.32 16.98
N SER A 148 -5.30 -2.04 16.64
CA SER A 148 -5.24 -3.09 15.63
C SER A 148 -5.22 -2.47 14.23
N ILE A 149 -4.28 -2.88 13.40
CA ILE A 149 -4.01 -2.34 12.08
C ILE A 149 -4.15 -3.42 11.01
N GLN A 150 -4.78 -3.04 9.91
CA GLN A 150 -4.67 -3.72 8.62
C GLN A 150 -3.86 -2.84 7.68
N GLN A 151 -2.67 -3.29 7.32
CA GLN A 151 -1.76 -2.56 6.45
C GLN A 151 -1.70 -3.24 5.09
N ILE A 152 -2.02 -2.48 4.03
CA ILE A 152 -1.78 -2.94 2.66
C ILE A 152 -0.27 -2.89 2.41
N ILE A 153 0.30 -4.00 1.95
CA ILE A 153 1.67 -4.11 1.49
C ILE A 153 1.66 -4.27 -0.03
N LEU A 154 2.25 -3.31 -0.72
CA LEU A 154 2.39 -3.31 -2.16
C LEU A 154 3.70 -3.97 -2.52
N PHE A 155 3.64 -4.93 -3.44
CA PHE A 155 4.81 -5.59 -4.01
C PHE A 155 4.66 -5.57 -5.51
N GLN A 156 5.33 -4.60 -6.13
CA GLN A 156 5.10 -4.28 -7.53
C GLN A 156 6.40 -4.09 -8.30
N PRO A 157 6.39 -4.37 -9.62
CA PRO A 157 7.53 -4.15 -10.48
C PRO A 157 7.75 -2.65 -10.67
N MET A 158 8.99 -2.20 -10.50
CA MET A 158 9.43 -0.84 -10.77
C MET A 158 10.66 -0.85 -11.69
N GLU A 159 10.67 0.03 -12.69
CA GLU A 159 11.83 0.19 -13.55
C GLU A 159 12.91 0.99 -12.84
N LYS A 160 14.10 0.39 -12.69
CA LYS A 160 15.29 1.06 -12.16
C LYS A 160 16.36 1.17 -13.24
N ARG A 161 16.98 2.35 -13.30
CA ARG A 161 18.09 2.63 -14.21
C ARG A 161 19.43 2.37 -13.52
N PHE A 162 20.27 1.59 -14.19
CA PHE A 162 21.63 1.25 -13.78
C PHE A 162 22.58 1.70 -14.90
N GLY A 163 23.11 2.92 -14.78
CA GLY A 163 23.90 3.56 -15.83
C GLY A 163 23.06 3.81 -17.09
N SER A 164 23.36 3.12 -18.19
CA SER A 164 22.60 3.19 -19.44
C SER A 164 21.53 2.09 -19.60
N LYS A 165 21.45 1.14 -18.66
CA LYS A 165 20.51 0.00 -18.74
C LYS A 165 19.32 0.22 -17.81
N THR A 166 18.14 -0.23 -18.22
CA THR A 166 16.95 -0.30 -17.38
C THR A 166 16.66 -1.76 -17.03
N LYS A 167 16.26 -2.02 -15.78
CA LYS A 167 15.81 -3.33 -15.33
C LYS A 167 14.56 -3.17 -14.48
N THR A 168 13.63 -4.10 -14.62
CA THR A 168 12.49 -4.24 -13.71
C THR A 168 12.95 -4.89 -12.42
N VAL A 169 12.71 -4.22 -11.30
CA VAL A 169 12.99 -4.72 -9.94
C VAL A 169 11.69 -4.66 -9.16
N TRP A 170 11.37 -5.74 -8.44
CA TRP A 170 10.20 -5.73 -7.57
C TRP A 170 10.56 -5.12 -6.23
N GLU A 171 9.71 -4.22 -5.74
CA GLU A 171 9.94 -3.49 -4.50
C GLU A 171 8.72 -3.57 -3.59
N ILE A 172 8.98 -3.64 -2.29
CA ILE A 172 7.96 -3.59 -1.24
C ILE A 172 7.79 -2.14 -0.78
N LYS A 173 6.54 -1.67 -0.83
CA LYS A 173 6.10 -0.37 -0.34
C LYS A 173 4.92 -0.52 0.61
N LEU A 174 4.84 0.36 1.60
CA LEU A 174 3.68 0.43 2.49
C LEU A 174 2.58 1.26 1.84
N GLY A 175 1.37 0.69 1.78
CA GLY A 175 0.17 1.34 1.28
C GLY A 175 -0.68 1.92 2.40
N ASN A 176 -2.00 1.97 2.18
CA ASN A 176 -2.95 2.48 3.16
C ASN A 176 -3.08 1.55 4.38
N GLN A 177 -3.46 2.14 5.51
CA GLN A 177 -3.86 1.43 6.74
C GLN A 177 -5.34 1.64 7.02
N SER A 178 -5.96 0.63 7.61
CA SER A 178 -7.30 0.70 8.20
C SER A 178 -7.33 -0.06 9.53
N HIS A 179 -8.45 0.02 10.24
CA HIS A 179 -8.73 -0.80 11.43
C HIS A 179 -9.38 -2.13 11.05
#